data_AF-A0A1J5HNL3-F1
#
_entry.id   AF-A0A1J5HNL3-F1
#
_cell.length_a   1.000
_cell.length_b   1.000
_cell.length_c   1.000
_cell.angle_alpha   90.00
_cell.angle_beta   90.00
_cell.angle_gamma   90.00
#
_symmetry.space_group_name_H-M   'P 1'
#
loop_
_entity.id
_entity.type
_entity.pdbx_description
1 polymer ?
#
loop_
_entity_poly.entity_id
_entity_poly.type
_entity_poly.pdbx_seq_one_letter_code
_entity_poly.pdbx_strand_id
1 'polypeptide(L)' 'MAKQKKKRNKIYQGPEAAMTRPVITRISAVNRSKLSQWWFDRKTVIRPILITTGIVLFIILMIYEIIKISTSGSL' A
#
# COMPACT_ATOMS: atom_id res chain seq x y z
N MET A 1 -18.30 31.10 6.86
CA MET A 1 -18.61 30.23 8.02
C MET A 1 -19.35 28.99 7.53
N ALA A 2 -18.73 27.81 7.62
CA ALA A 2 -19.32 26.58 7.11
C ALA A 2 -20.53 26.16 7.96
N LYS A 3 -21.66 25.83 7.34
CA LYS A 3 -22.89 25.39 8.03
C LYS A 3 -22.59 24.11 8.84
N GLN A 4 -22.58 24.21 10.16
CA GLN A 4 -22.49 23.02 11.02
C GLN A 4 -23.80 22.23 10.89
N LYS A 5 -23.72 21.02 10.33
CA LYS A 5 -24.85 20.09 10.28
C LYS A 5 -25.28 19.73 11.71
N LYS A 6 -26.58 19.84 12.00
CA LYS A 6 -27.17 19.44 13.28
C LYS A 6 -26.85 17.96 13.57
N LYS A 7 -26.23 17.69 14.71
CA LYS A 7 -25.97 16.31 15.18
C LYS A 7 -27.29 15.57 15.35
N ARG A 8 -27.46 14.42 14.69
CA ARG A 8 -28.62 13.54 14.86
C ARG A 8 -28.45 12.82 16.20
N ASN A 9 -29.16 13.27 17.22
CA ASN A 9 -29.15 12.72 18.58
C ASN A 9 -30.44 11.97 18.94
N LYS A 10 -31.32 11.71 17.96
CA LYS A 10 -32.52 10.90 18.18
C LYS A 10 -32.08 9.47 18.48
N ILE A 11 -32.43 8.98 19.66
CA ILE A 11 -32.24 7.59 20.06
C ILE A 11 -33.07 6.73 19.11
N TYR A 12 -32.45 5.74 18.46
CA TYR A 12 -33.16 4.78 17.63
C TYR A 12 -34.03 3.91 18.55
N GLN A 13 -35.33 4.13 18.55
CA GLN A 13 -36.31 3.40 19.35
C GLN A 13 -37.33 2.73 18.42
N GLY A 14 -37.70 1.48 18.71
CA GLY A 14 -38.65 0.67 17.95
C GLY A 14 -38.20 -0.79 17.83
N PRO A 15 -39.12 -1.73 17.51
CA PRO A 15 -38.80 -3.16 17.34
C PRO A 15 -37.72 -3.41 16.26
N GLU A 16 -37.65 -2.55 15.25
CA GLU A 16 -36.65 -2.59 14.16
C GLU A 16 -35.29 -1.96 14.55
N ALA A 17 -35.18 -1.27 15.70
CA ALA A 17 -33.94 -0.62 16.12
C ALA A 17 -32.82 -1.62 16.45
N ALA A 18 -33.17 -2.86 16.77
CA ALA A 18 -32.22 -3.94 16.96
C ALA A 18 -31.59 -4.43 15.64
N MET A 19 -32.27 -4.24 14.50
CA MET A 19 -31.81 -4.71 13.18
C MET A 19 -30.78 -3.74 12.55
N THR A 20 -30.93 -2.43 12.76
CA THR A 20 -30.02 -1.40 12.22
C THR A 20 -29.09 -0.83 13.29
N ARG A 21 -28.33 -1.69 13.99
CA ARG A 21 -27.27 -1.23 14.88
C ARG A 21 -26.15 -0.59 14.03
N PRO A 22 -25.73 0.65 14.32
CA PRO A 22 -24.60 1.25 13.60
C PRO A 22 -23.33 0.46 13.90
N VAL A 23 -22.59 0.09 12.85
CA VAL A 23 -21.27 -0.51 13.00
C VAL A 23 -20.33 0.57 13.51
N ILE A 24 -19.93 0.46 14.78
CA ILE A 24 -18.94 1.35 15.37
C ILE A 24 -17.57 0.96 14.79
N THR A 25 -17.13 1.67 13.77
CA THR A 25 -15.77 1.57 13.25
C THR A 25 -14.83 2.30 14.21
N ARG A 26 -14.11 1.52 15.04
CA ARG A 26 -13.06 2.08 15.91
C ARG A 26 -11.84 2.41 15.06
N ILE A 27 -11.66 3.68 14.76
CA ILE A 27 -10.48 4.18 14.04
C ILE A 27 -9.38 4.41 15.08
N SER A 28 -8.44 3.48 15.21
CA SER A 28 -7.25 3.68 16.02
C SER A 28 -6.16 4.34 15.17
N ALA A 29 -5.74 5.54 15.57
CA ALA A 29 -4.54 6.15 15.02
C ALA A 29 -3.33 5.40 15.59
N VAL A 30 -2.74 4.50 14.79
CA VAL A 30 -1.47 3.86 15.16
C VAL A 30 -0.42 4.96 15.18
N ASN A 31 0.25 5.16 16.32
CA ASN A 31 1.36 6.10 16.42
C ASN A 31 2.53 5.55 15.61
N ARG A 32 2.67 6.02 14.36
CA ARG A 32 3.73 5.61 13.44
C ARG A 32 4.73 6.73 13.30
N SER A 33 6.02 6.39 13.35
CA SER A 33 7.09 7.32 12.99
C SER A 33 6.92 7.77 11.53
N LYS A 34 7.41 8.97 11.21
CA LYS A 34 7.33 9.55 9.84
C LYS A 34 7.85 8.58 8.77
N LEU A 35 8.89 7.80 9.09
CA LEU A 35 9.45 6.76 8.23
C LEU A 35 8.49 5.58 7.99
N SER A 36 7.87 5.06 9.05
CA SER A 36 6.93 3.95 8.95
C SER A 36 5.65 4.34 8.20
N GLN A 37 5.19 5.57 8.39
CA GLN A 37 4.05 6.12 7.66
C GLN A 37 4.36 6.29 6.17
N TRP A 38 5.52 6.89 5.85
CA TRP A 38 5.99 7.04 4.48
C TRP A 38 6.12 5.70 3.74
N TRP A 39 6.70 4.70 4.39
CA TRP A 39 6.78 3.35 3.82
C TRP A 39 5.40 2.74 3.58
N PHE A 40 4.48 2.88 4.53
CA PHE A 40 3.14 2.33 4.40
C PHE A 40 2.37 2.95 3.23
N ASP A 41 2.51 4.26 3.03
CA ASP A 41 1.84 4.98 1.96
C ASP A 41 2.44 4.64 0.58
N ARG A 42 3.76 4.42 0.53
CA ARG A 42 4.48 4.18 -0.74
C ARG A 42 4.73 2.72 -1.06
N LYS A 43 4.46 1.77 -0.16
CA LYS A 43 4.69 0.32 -0.39
C LYS A 43 4.06 -0.19 -1.68
N THR A 44 2.90 0.35 -2.09
CA THR A 44 2.20 -0.08 -3.30
C THR A 44 2.95 0.30 -4.57
N VAL A 45 3.74 1.38 -4.53
CA VAL A 45 4.56 1.86 -5.64
C VAL A 45 5.99 1.29 -5.55
N ILE A 46 6.54 1.15 -4.35
CA ILE A 46 7.90 0.62 -4.14
C ILE A 46 8.00 -0.85 -4.58
N ARG A 47 6.96 -1.65 -4.34
CA ARG A 47 6.93 -3.08 -4.72
C ARG A 47 7.18 -3.33 -6.21
N PRO A 48 6.40 -2.75 -7.15
CA PRO A 48 6.63 -2.98 -8.58
C PRO A 48 7.96 -2.39 -9.04
N ILE A 49 8.40 -1.26 -8.49
CA ILE A 49 9.70 -0.67 -8.82
C ILE A 49 10.82 -1.66 -8.48
N LEU A 50 10.86 -2.19 -7.25
CA LEU A 50 11.88 -3.16 -6.83
C LEU A 50 11.93 -4.40 -7.75
N ILE A 51 10.76 -4.94 -8.10
CA ILE A 51 10.67 -6.11 -8.99
C ILE A 51 11.21 -5.75 -10.38
N THR A 52 10.81 -4.60 -10.93
CA THR A 52 11.24 -4.14 -12.25
C THR A 52 12.76 -3.94 -12.28
N THR A 53 13.33 -3.32 -11.26
CA THR A 53 14.78 -3.13 -11.15
C THR A 53 15.53 -4.46 -11.09
N GLY A 54 15.00 -5.44 -10.34
CA GLY A 54 15.58 -6.79 -10.27
C GLY A 54 15.60 -7.49 -11.64
N ILE A 55 14.51 -7.39 -12.40
CA ILE A 55 14.41 -7.97 -13.74
C ILE A 55 15.41 -7.31 -14.70
N VAL A 56 15.54 -5.97 -14.67
CA VAL A 56 16.47 -5.25 -15.52
C VAL A 56 17.92 -5.66 -15.23
N LEU A 57 18.31 -5.74 -13.96
CA LEU A 57 19.65 -6.19 -13.57
C LEU A 57 19.92 -7.64 -14.01
N PHE A 58 18.93 -8.52 -13.87
CA PHE A 58 19.05 -9.90 -14.31
C PHE A 58 19.32 -10.01 -15.83
N ILE A 59 18.61 -9.22 -16.63
CA ILE A 59 18.83 -9.16 -18.09
C ILE A 59 20.25 -8.69 -18.42
N ILE A 60 20.73 -7.64 -17.74
CA ILE A 60 22.10 -7.12 -17.93
C ILE A 60 23.14 -8.19 -17.62
N LEU A 61 22.97 -8.91 -16.50
CA LEU A 61 23.88 -9.99 -16.11
C LEU A 61 23.90 -11.12 -17.13
N MET A 62 22.73 -11.52 -17.64
CA MET A 62 22.62 -12.55 -18.68
C MET A 62 23.35 -12.14 -19.96
N ILE A 63 23.17 -10.89 -20.42
CA ILE A 63 23.88 -10.38 -21.60
C ILE A 63 25.40 -10.38 -21.36
N TYR A 64 25.83 -9.95 -20.17
CA TYR A 64 27.25 -9.94 -19.81
C TYR A 64 27.86 -11.35 -19.83
N GLU A 65 27.16 -12.35 -19.29
CA GLU A 65 27.64 -13.74 -19.32
C GLU A 65 27.73 -14.30 -20.73
N ILE A 66 26.76 -14.02 -21.60
CA ILE A 66 26.79 -14.45 -23.00
C ILE A 66 28.02 -13.85 -23.71
N ILE A 67 28.23 -12.54 -23.58
CA ILE A 67 29.39 -11.86 -24.19
C ILE A 67 30.70 -12.43 -23.66
N LYS A 68 30.79 -12.66 -22.35
CA LYS A 68 31.97 -13.25 -21.71
C LYS A 68 32.26 -14.64 -22.29
N ILE A 69 31.24 -15.51 -22.38
CA ILE A 69 31.39 -16.86 -22.93
C ILE A 69 31.84 -16.81 -24.39
N SER A 70 31.17 -16.01 -25.24
CA SER A 70 31.52 -15.86 -26.65
C SER A 70 32.94 -15.33 -26.86
N THR A 71 33.38 -14.39 -26.02
CA THR A 71 34.74 -13.85 -26.08
C THR A 71 35.76 -14.91 -25.65
N SER A 72 35.47 -15.65 -24.56
CA SER A 72 36.37 -16.70 -24.06
C SER A 72 36.45 -17.95 -24.94
N GLY A 73 35.41 -18.26 -25.72
CA GLY A 73 35.37 -19.40 -26.64
C GLY A 73 35.96 -19.12 -28.03
N SER A 74 36.51 -17.92 -28.27
CA SER A 74 37.09 -17.51 -29.56
C SER A 74 38.62 -17.58 -29.63
N LEU A 75 39.25 -18.32 -28.70
CA LEU A 75 40.68 -18.64 -28.62
C LEU A 75 40.89 -20.16 -28.73
#